data_AF-A0A9D2W466-F1
#
_entry.id   AF-A0A9D2W466-F1
#
_cell.length_a   1.000
_cell.length_b   1.000
_cell.length_c   1.000
_cell.angle_alpha   90.00
_cell.angle_beta   90.00
_cell.angle_gamma   90.00
#
_symmetry.space_group_name_H-M   'P 1'
#
loop_
_entity.id
_entity.type
_entity.pdbx_description
1 polymer ?
#
loop_
_entity_poly.entity_id
_entity_poly.type
_entity_poly.pdbx_seq_one_letter_code
_entity_poly.pdbx_strand_id
1 'polypeptide(L)'
;MMKTLHFFLLTLCIFCISCRNDDGPVIYLDNTVPPRFLTPEVDSVVLSEEMADMLFPEFSWTATRYDFEYGLANITYSLQMDIEDGCFYRYSTLTNTDTTAYSLTQAAMNTRLLMSDVPYGQPVDVYFRIASYIVSLGSRETCMSEVFKMSITPYQTDITYPPIYLLGDATVAGWDNTKAVEVPHHSGSTFSVIQPISSSGSLKFIADIGSWVPQWGTNANGTWENGTLVYRAIESDPDPSAIPAPPQDGIYQITVDTLNMLYNISFME
;
A
#
# COMPACT_ATOMS: atom_id res chain seq x y z
N MET A 1 -36.01 -23.75 77.99
CA MET A 1 -36.42 -22.42 77.51
C MET A 1 -35.88 -22.27 76.09
N MET A 2 -36.80 -22.16 75.11
CA MET A 2 -36.68 -21.81 73.68
C MET A 2 -35.67 -22.53 72.76
N LYS A 3 -36.23 -23.06 71.67
CA LYS A 3 -35.67 -23.88 70.59
C LYS A 3 -34.86 -23.02 69.59
N THR A 4 -33.69 -23.47 69.17
CA THR A 4 -32.90 -22.87 68.07
C THR A 4 -33.35 -23.44 66.72
N LEU A 5 -34.02 -22.62 65.92
CA LEU A 5 -34.45 -22.92 64.56
C LEU A 5 -33.44 -22.32 63.58
N HIS A 6 -32.71 -23.15 62.84
CA HIS A 6 -31.76 -22.70 61.81
C HIS A 6 -32.52 -22.46 60.50
N PHE A 7 -32.61 -21.20 60.07
CA PHE A 7 -33.23 -20.79 58.81
C PHE A 7 -32.13 -20.69 57.72
N PHE A 8 -32.15 -21.62 56.77
CA PHE A 8 -31.24 -21.64 55.62
C PHE A 8 -31.77 -20.64 54.57
N LEU A 9 -31.19 -19.44 54.51
CA LEU A 9 -31.57 -18.41 53.54
C LEU A 9 -30.81 -18.63 52.23
N LEU A 10 -31.43 -19.37 51.30
CA LEU A 10 -30.96 -19.56 49.93
C LEU A 10 -31.04 -18.22 49.18
N THR A 11 -29.91 -17.52 49.07
CA THR A 11 -29.81 -16.24 48.35
C THR A 11 -29.68 -16.53 46.85
N LEU A 12 -30.78 -16.35 46.13
CA LEU A 12 -30.87 -16.43 44.68
C LEU A 12 -30.13 -15.24 44.05
N CYS A 13 -28.85 -15.41 43.72
CA CYS A 13 -28.10 -14.48 42.88
C CYS A 13 -28.64 -14.53 41.45
N ILE A 14 -29.57 -13.62 41.13
CA ILE A 14 -29.93 -13.30 39.76
C ILE A 14 -28.80 -12.45 39.17
N PHE A 15 -27.87 -13.08 38.47
CA PHE A 15 -26.94 -12.40 37.58
C PHE A 15 -27.71 -11.90 36.36
N CYS A 16 -28.15 -10.65 36.40
CA CYS A 16 -28.52 -9.91 35.20
C CYS A 16 -27.24 -9.56 34.44
N ILE A 17 -26.73 -10.50 33.63
CA ILE A 17 -25.77 -10.18 32.58
C ILE A 17 -26.56 -9.44 31.50
N SER A 18 -26.62 -8.11 31.64
CA SER A 18 -27.00 -7.25 30.53
C SER A 18 -25.83 -7.27 29.56
N CYS A 19 -25.94 -8.07 28.50
CA CYS A 19 -25.19 -7.81 27.27
C CYS A 19 -25.73 -6.48 26.73
N ARG A 20 -25.08 -5.38 27.10
CA ARG A 20 -25.26 -4.11 26.43
C ARG A 20 -24.58 -4.28 25.07
N ASN A 21 -25.37 -4.39 24.01
CA ASN A 21 -24.86 -4.12 22.68
C ASN A 21 -24.61 -2.61 22.64
N ASP A 22 -23.41 -2.18 23.05
CA ASP A 22 -22.90 -0.88 22.63
C ASP A 22 -22.61 -1.03 21.14
N ASP A 23 -23.64 -0.77 20.33
CA ASP A 23 -23.44 -0.53 18.92
C ASP A 23 -22.49 0.67 18.84
N GLY A 24 -21.28 0.41 18.34
CA GLY A 24 -20.25 1.44 18.19
C GLY A 24 -20.75 2.62 17.35
N PRO A 25 -19.97 3.71 17.28
CA PRO A 25 -20.38 4.90 16.53
C PRO A 25 -20.77 4.55 15.08
N VAL A 26 -21.97 4.98 14.67
CA VAL A 26 -22.49 4.77 13.31
C VAL A 26 -22.10 5.95 12.44
N ILE A 27 -21.54 5.67 11.25
CA ILE A 27 -21.23 6.68 10.24
C ILE A 27 -22.41 6.81 9.28
N TYR A 28 -22.98 8.00 9.19
CA TYR A 28 -24.01 8.32 8.20
C TYR A 28 -23.34 8.84 6.92
N LEU A 29 -23.07 7.92 5.98
CA LEU A 29 -22.37 8.24 4.74
C LEU A 29 -23.13 9.25 3.86
N ASP A 30 -24.46 9.27 3.93
CA ASP A 30 -25.31 10.17 3.14
C ASP A 30 -25.09 11.66 3.46
N ASN A 31 -24.54 11.98 4.64
CA ASN A 31 -24.24 13.35 5.06
C ASN A 31 -22.74 13.70 4.92
N THR A 32 -21.93 12.79 4.38
CA THR A 32 -20.50 13.00 4.24
C THR A 32 -20.20 13.97 3.10
N VAL A 33 -19.34 14.96 3.37
CA VAL A 33 -18.82 15.87 2.33
C VAL A 33 -17.44 15.41 1.92
N PRO A 34 -17.25 15.02 0.64
CA PRO A 34 -15.95 14.55 0.14
C PRO A 34 -14.90 15.67 0.13
N PRO A 35 -13.61 15.32 0.12
CA PRO A 35 -12.54 16.29 -0.08
C PRO A 35 -12.62 16.86 -1.50
N ARG A 36 -12.15 18.10 -1.67
CA ARG A 36 -12.12 18.80 -2.97
C ARG A 36 -10.78 19.47 -3.15
N PHE A 37 -10.21 19.40 -4.34
CA PHE A 37 -8.98 20.09 -4.65
C PHE A 37 -9.16 21.61 -4.52
N LEU A 38 -8.19 22.24 -3.87
CA LEU A 38 -7.99 23.70 -3.82
C LEU A 38 -6.83 24.10 -4.72
N THR A 39 -5.78 23.26 -4.74
CA THR A 39 -4.61 23.39 -5.62
C THR A 39 -4.23 22.01 -6.16
N PRO A 40 -3.55 21.95 -7.32
CA PRO A 40 -3.07 23.07 -8.13
C PRO A 40 -4.17 23.74 -8.98
N GLU A 41 -4.04 25.06 -9.21
CA GLU A 41 -4.93 25.84 -10.10
C GLU A 41 -4.43 25.88 -11.56
N VAL A 42 -3.42 25.07 -11.88
CA VAL A 42 -2.84 24.94 -13.23
C VAL A 42 -3.21 23.59 -13.83
N ASP A 43 -3.58 23.58 -15.10
CA ASP A 43 -3.95 22.37 -15.85
C ASP A 43 -2.78 21.79 -16.66
N SER A 44 -1.63 22.46 -16.68
CA SER A 44 -0.45 22.01 -17.42
C SER A 44 0.87 22.39 -16.74
N VAL A 45 1.84 21.47 -16.80
CA VAL A 45 3.19 21.65 -16.24
C VAL A 45 4.23 21.03 -17.18
N VAL A 46 5.28 21.78 -17.50
CA VAL A 46 6.47 21.25 -18.19
C VAL A 46 7.57 21.08 -17.15
N LEU A 47 8.01 19.84 -16.95
CA LEU A 47 9.11 19.51 -16.05
C LEU A 47 10.45 19.70 -16.77
N SER A 48 11.47 20.12 -16.03
CA SER A 48 12.82 20.23 -16.56
C SER A 48 13.87 19.87 -15.51
N GLU A 49 15.01 19.37 -15.96
CA GLU A 49 16.16 19.05 -15.10
C GLU A 49 16.67 20.31 -14.36
N GLU A 50 16.63 21.48 -15.00
CA GLU A 50 17.02 22.75 -14.38
C GLU A 50 16.15 23.13 -13.18
N MET A 51 14.89 22.68 -13.17
CA MET A 51 13.92 22.91 -12.10
C MET A 51 13.73 21.69 -11.19
N ALA A 52 14.58 20.67 -11.31
CA ALA A 52 14.46 19.39 -10.60
C ALA A 52 14.20 19.54 -9.09
N ASP A 53 14.94 20.43 -8.44
CA ASP A 53 14.86 20.70 -6.99
C ASP A 53 13.74 21.68 -6.60
N MET A 54 13.12 22.34 -7.57
CA MET A 54 11.99 23.23 -7.33
C MET A 54 10.73 22.40 -7.01
N LEU A 55 9.83 23.00 -6.23
CA LEU A 55 8.55 22.36 -5.95
C LEU A 55 7.72 22.23 -7.24
N PHE A 56 7.12 21.07 -7.41
CA PHE A 56 5.97 20.89 -8.29
C PHE A 56 4.78 21.69 -7.73
N PRO A 57 3.81 22.13 -8.55
CA PRO A 57 2.59 22.77 -8.05
C PRO A 57 1.97 21.98 -6.90
N GLU A 58 1.78 22.63 -5.75
CA GLU A 58 1.29 21.99 -4.53
C GLU A 58 -0.10 21.40 -4.74
N PHE A 59 -0.33 20.23 -4.15
CA PHE A 59 -1.67 19.67 -4.00
C PHE A 59 -2.22 20.03 -2.63
N SER A 60 -3.40 20.62 -2.59
CA SER A 60 -4.13 20.86 -1.33
C SER A 60 -5.61 20.67 -1.55
N TRP A 61 -6.31 20.30 -0.48
CA TRP A 61 -7.73 19.98 -0.55
C TRP A 61 -8.48 20.37 0.71
N THR A 62 -9.81 20.41 0.62
CA THR A 62 -10.67 20.58 1.79
C THR A 62 -10.71 19.30 2.62
N ALA A 63 -10.76 19.42 3.95
CA ALA A 63 -10.97 18.26 4.81
C ALA A 63 -12.31 17.55 4.49
N THR A 64 -12.30 16.22 4.49
CA THR A 64 -13.53 15.42 4.43
C THR A 64 -14.34 15.66 5.70
N ARG A 65 -15.63 15.90 5.56
CA ARG A 65 -16.54 16.02 6.70
C ARG A 65 -17.42 14.80 6.79
N TYR A 66 -17.07 13.88 7.69
CA TYR A 66 -17.95 12.79 8.09
C TYR A 66 -18.96 13.25 9.12
N ASP A 67 -20.18 12.72 9.05
CA ASP A 67 -21.22 12.96 10.04
C ASP A 67 -21.05 12.01 11.22
N PHE A 68 -20.33 12.48 12.25
CA PHE A 68 -20.09 11.77 13.49
C PHE A 68 -20.85 12.43 14.65
N GLU A 69 -21.55 11.61 15.43
CA GLU A 69 -22.21 12.07 16.67
C GLU A 69 -21.18 12.35 17.81
N TYR A 70 -19.97 11.76 17.74
CA TYR A 70 -18.97 11.83 18.81
C TYR A 70 -17.53 12.03 18.28
N GLY A 71 -17.17 13.27 17.95
CA GLY A 71 -15.76 13.70 17.78
C GLY A 71 -15.05 13.20 16.50
N LEU A 72 -14.01 13.94 16.09
CA LEU A 72 -13.33 13.76 14.81
C LEU A 72 -12.49 12.47 14.80
N ALA A 73 -12.79 11.58 13.85
CA ALA A 73 -11.89 10.48 13.52
C ALA A 73 -10.57 11.01 12.92
N ASN A 74 -9.47 10.28 13.12
CA ASN A 74 -8.24 10.53 12.38
C ASN A 74 -8.47 10.15 10.91
N ILE A 75 -8.75 11.16 10.07
CA ILE A 75 -8.99 10.94 8.64
C ILE A 75 -7.64 10.80 7.95
N THR A 76 -7.45 9.70 7.25
CA THR A 76 -6.31 9.52 6.35
C THR A 76 -6.75 9.84 4.92
N TYR A 77 -5.90 10.55 4.19
CA TYR A 77 -6.05 10.91 2.79
C TYR A 77 -5.00 10.18 1.96
N SER A 78 -5.44 9.53 0.90
CA SER A 78 -4.60 8.95 -0.15
C SER A 78 -4.72 9.80 -1.40
N LEU A 79 -3.65 10.51 -1.77
CA LEU A 79 -3.57 11.21 -3.05
C LEU A 79 -3.11 10.21 -4.12
N GLN A 80 -3.98 9.95 -5.10
CA GLN A 80 -3.80 8.92 -6.10
C GLN A 80 -3.56 9.54 -7.48
N MET A 81 -2.75 8.87 -8.29
CA MET A 81 -2.38 9.26 -9.64
C MET A 81 -2.66 8.11 -10.61
N ASP A 82 -3.37 8.41 -11.69
CA ASP A 82 -3.66 7.52 -12.82
C ASP A 82 -3.11 8.16 -14.10
N ILE A 83 -2.39 7.38 -14.89
CA ILE A 83 -1.72 7.80 -16.13
C ILE A 83 -2.40 7.22 -17.38
N GLU A 84 -3.49 6.47 -17.22
CA GLU A 84 -4.23 5.83 -18.31
C GLU A 84 -5.46 6.67 -18.68
N ASP A 85 -6.62 6.40 -18.07
CA ASP A 85 -7.91 6.91 -18.51
C ASP A 85 -8.69 7.71 -17.45
N GLY A 86 -8.14 7.80 -16.23
CA GLY A 86 -8.79 8.49 -15.11
C GLY A 86 -9.95 7.72 -14.49
N CYS A 87 -10.11 6.43 -14.82
CA CYS A 87 -11.04 5.54 -14.14
C CYS A 87 -10.45 4.98 -12.83
N PHE A 88 -9.13 5.08 -12.63
CA PHE A 88 -8.39 4.58 -11.47
C PHE A 88 -8.66 3.09 -11.18
N TYR A 89 -8.78 2.27 -12.22
CA TYR A 89 -8.69 0.81 -12.09
C TYR A 89 -7.27 0.38 -11.71
N ARG A 90 -6.27 1.11 -12.23
CA ARG A 90 -4.86 1.00 -11.89
C ARG A 90 -4.39 2.40 -11.56
N TYR A 91 -3.95 2.61 -10.33
CA TYR A 91 -3.45 3.91 -9.88
C TYR A 91 -2.23 3.69 -8.98
N SER A 92 -1.40 4.72 -8.90
CA SER A 92 -0.31 4.82 -7.93
C SER A 92 -0.69 5.81 -6.83
N THR A 93 -0.13 5.62 -5.64
CA THR A 93 -0.34 6.54 -4.51
C THR A 93 0.85 7.49 -4.40
N LEU A 94 0.60 8.80 -4.48
CA LEU A 94 1.63 9.82 -4.29
C LEU A 94 1.96 10.01 -2.81
N THR A 95 0.96 9.93 -1.94
CA THR A 95 1.13 10.01 -0.48
C THR A 95 -0.09 9.43 0.25
N ASN A 96 0.13 8.97 1.48
CA ASN A 96 -0.90 8.81 2.49
C ASN A 96 -0.59 9.77 3.65
N THR A 97 -1.54 10.58 4.06
CA THR A 97 -1.33 11.63 5.08
C THR A 97 -2.59 11.89 5.88
N ASP A 98 -2.45 12.38 7.10
CA ASP A 98 -3.53 12.92 7.95
C ASP A 98 -3.70 14.44 7.79
N THR A 99 -2.90 15.07 6.93
CA THR A 99 -3.00 16.48 6.57
C THR A 99 -3.78 16.69 5.27
N THR A 100 -4.06 17.94 4.93
CA THR A 100 -4.83 18.30 3.72
C THR A 100 -4.00 18.97 2.64
N ALA A 101 -2.69 18.73 2.66
CA ALA A 101 -1.77 19.26 1.66
C ALA A 101 -0.61 18.28 1.42
N TYR A 102 -0.06 18.31 0.21
CA TYR A 102 1.10 17.53 -0.18
C TYR A 102 1.93 18.30 -1.20
N SER A 103 3.24 18.36 -0.91
CA SER A 103 4.23 18.96 -1.78
C SER A 103 5.31 17.94 -2.14
N LEU A 104 5.83 18.04 -3.35
CA LEU A 104 6.93 17.25 -3.87
C LEU A 104 7.76 18.08 -4.85
N THR A 105 8.98 17.64 -5.15
CA THR A 105 9.82 18.30 -6.16
C THR A 105 9.42 17.89 -7.58
N GLN A 106 9.81 18.68 -8.56
CA GLN A 106 9.64 18.32 -9.97
C GLN A 106 10.39 17.03 -10.32
N ALA A 107 11.58 16.82 -9.76
CA ALA A 107 12.31 15.56 -9.92
C ALA A 107 11.52 14.36 -9.39
N ALA A 108 10.90 14.48 -8.22
CA ALA A 108 10.09 13.40 -7.66
C ALA A 108 8.87 13.08 -8.53
N MET A 109 8.20 14.09 -9.08
CA MET A 109 7.11 13.87 -10.04
C MET A 109 7.63 13.23 -11.34
N ASN A 110 8.74 13.74 -11.89
CA ASN A 110 9.34 13.22 -13.12
C ASN A 110 9.69 11.74 -12.98
N THR A 111 10.41 11.37 -11.91
CA THR A 111 10.76 9.98 -11.61
C THR A 111 9.53 9.09 -11.54
N ARG A 112 8.44 9.52 -10.88
CA ARG A 112 7.20 8.73 -10.79
C ARG A 112 6.54 8.49 -12.14
N LEU A 113 6.49 9.52 -12.99
CA LEU A 113 5.93 9.40 -14.34
C LEU A 113 6.76 8.42 -15.16
N LEU A 114 8.08 8.60 -15.20
CA LEU A 114 8.93 7.72 -15.99
C LEU A 114 8.98 6.28 -15.44
N MET A 115 8.91 6.09 -14.12
CA MET A 115 8.76 4.77 -13.50
C MET A 115 7.45 4.07 -13.89
N SER A 116 6.44 4.84 -14.32
CA SER A 116 5.17 4.33 -14.83
C SER A 116 5.17 4.19 -16.36
N ASP A 117 6.36 4.10 -16.98
CA ASP A 117 6.58 4.01 -18.43
C ASP A 117 5.99 5.18 -19.24
N VAL A 118 5.78 6.34 -18.62
CA VAL A 118 5.33 7.54 -19.32
C VAL A 118 6.43 8.06 -20.24
N PRO A 119 6.14 8.37 -21.52
CA PRO A 119 7.14 8.93 -22.43
C PRO A 119 7.57 10.34 -22.00
N TYR A 120 8.87 10.61 -22.06
CA TYR A 120 9.41 11.95 -21.85
C TYR A 120 9.32 12.83 -23.10
N GLY A 121 9.45 14.14 -22.90
CA GLY A 121 9.51 15.14 -23.97
C GLY A 121 8.19 15.38 -24.69
N GLN A 122 7.12 14.70 -24.29
CA GLN A 122 5.76 14.89 -24.80
C GLN A 122 4.79 15.16 -23.65
N PRO A 123 3.78 16.03 -23.84
CA PRO A 123 2.73 16.21 -22.86
C PRO A 123 1.88 14.93 -22.77
N VAL A 124 1.62 14.48 -21.55
CA VAL A 124 0.71 13.38 -21.25
C VAL A 124 -0.38 13.83 -20.29
N ASP A 125 -1.55 13.24 -20.42
CA ASP A 125 -2.64 13.49 -19.48
C ASP A 125 -2.44 12.63 -18.23
N VAL A 126 -2.46 13.28 -17.07
CA VAL A 126 -2.34 12.63 -15.75
C VAL A 126 -3.55 13.01 -14.91
N TYR A 127 -4.14 12.03 -14.25
CA TYR A 127 -5.37 12.16 -13.49
C TYR A 127 -5.09 11.96 -12.01
N PHE A 128 -5.64 12.83 -11.18
CA PHE A 128 -5.48 12.83 -9.74
C PHE A 128 -6.83 12.72 -9.04
N ARG A 129 -6.89 11.98 -7.94
CA ARG A 129 -8.02 11.99 -7.01
C ARG A 129 -7.55 11.81 -5.58
N ILE A 130 -8.37 12.23 -4.64
CA ILE A 130 -8.15 12.01 -3.21
C ILE A 130 -9.16 11.00 -2.72
N ALA A 131 -8.68 9.95 -2.06
CA ALA A 131 -9.50 9.03 -1.30
C ALA A 131 -9.31 9.30 0.20
N SER A 132 -10.35 9.69 0.91
CA SER A 132 -10.33 9.82 2.37
C SER A 132 -10.96 8.60 3.03
N TYR A 133 -10.39 8.14 4.14
CA TYR A 133 -10.89 7.00 4.90
C TYR A 133 -10.46 7.09 6.37
N ILE A 134 -11.09 6.27 7.21
CA ILE A 134 -10.87 6.26 8.67
C ILE A 134 -10.23 4.96 9.13
N VAL A 135 -10.69 3.82 8.59
CA VAL A 135 -10.13 2.51 8.94
C VAL A 135 -9.12 2.06 7.91
N SER A 136 -9.56 1.91 6.65
CA SER A 136 -8.70 1.47 5.56
C SER A 136 -9.23 1.95 4.21
N LEU A 137 -8.34 2.07 3.22
CA LEU A 137 -8.73 2.43 1.87
C LEU A 137 -9.61 1.32 1.24
N GLY A 138 -10.71 1.70 0.59
CA GLY A 138 -11.64 0.78 -0.05
C GLY A 138 -12.71 0.21 0.89
N SER A 139 -12.71 0.64 2.15
CA SER A 139 -13.80 0.39 3.09
C SER A 139 -15.07 1.16 2.71
N ARG A 140 -16.18 0.85 3.41
CA ARG A 140 -17.48 1.49 3.15
C ARG A 140 -17.47 3.00 3.38
N GLU A 141 -16.61 3.49 4.27
CA GLU A 141 -16.46 4.91 4.60
C GLU A 141 -15.44 5.65 3.73
N THR A 142 -14.89 4.99 2.70
CA THR A 142 -14.04 5.68 1.73
C THR A 142 -14.85 6.70 0.94
N CYS A 143 -14.39 7.94 0.90
CA CYS A 143 -14.98 9.01 0.09
C CYS A 143 -13.96 9.53 -0.92
N MET A 144 -14.43 9.77 -2.14
CA MET A 144 -13.59 10.20 -3.26
C MET A 144 -13.85 11.67 -3.59
N SER A 145 -12.79 12.42 -3.90
CA SER A 145 -12.91 13.71 -4.57
C SER A 145 -13.39 13.57 -6.02
N GLU A 146 -13.64 14.69 -6.67
CA GLU A 146 -13.58 14.78 -8.12
C GLU A 146 -12.22 14.35 -8.68
N VAL A 147 -12.21 13.98 -9.96
CA VAL A 147 -10.99 13.72 -10.70
C VAL A 147 -10.45 15.04 -11.24
N PHE A 148 -9.21 15.35 -10.90
CA PHE A 148 -8.47 16.49 -11.42
C PHE A 148 -7.51 16.03 -12.51
N LYS A 149 -7.61 16.62 -13.71
CA LYS A 149 -6.78 16.29 -14.86
C LYS A 149 -5.71 17.37 -15.06
N MET A 150 -4.47 16.96 -15.27
CA MET A 150 -3.35 17.84 -15.62
C MET A 150 -2.55 17.26 -16.79
N SER A 151 -2.13 18.11 -17.71
CA SER A 151 -1.17 17.76 -18.76
C SER A 151 0.26 17.96 -18.26
N ILE A 152 1.06 16.91 -18.17
CA ILE A 152 2.45 16.98 -17.67
C ILE A 152 3.41 16.59 -18.79
N THR A 153 4.46 17.37 -19.03
CA THR A 153 5.56 17.00 -19.93
C THR A 153 6.79 16.60 -19.12
N PRO A 154 7.11 15.30 -19.00
CA PRO A 154 8.32 14.84 -18.31
C PRO A 154 9.58 15.17 -19.11
N TYR A 155 10.72 15.27 -18.42
CA TYR A 155 12.04 15.37 -19.05
C TYR A 155 12.79 14.05 -18.94
N GLN A 156 13.73 13.84 -19.86
CA GLN A 156 14.59 12.66 -19.84
C GLN A 156 15.57 12.75 -18.67
N THR A 157 15.66 11.69 -17.88
CA THR A 157 16.69 11.51 -16.85
C THR A 157 17.01 10.03 -16.72
N ASP A 158 18.20 9.71 -16.23
CA ASP A 158 18.53 8.35 -15.84
C ASP A 158 17.69 7.98 -14.61
N ILE A 159 16.73 7.09 -14.78
CA ILE A 159 15.97 6.54 -13.66
C ILE A 159 16.81 5.41 -13.09
N THR A 160 17.29 5.59 -11.87
CA THR A 160 17.77 4.45 -11.08
C THR A 160 16.54 3.85 -10.41
N TYR A 161 16.14 2.66 -10.84
CA TYR A 161 15.11 1.90 -10.15
C TYR A 161 15.78 1.15 -8.98
N PRO A 162 15.50 1.51 -7.72
CA PRO A 162 16.05 0.79 -6.59
C PRO A 162 15.62 -0.68 -6.67
N PRO A 163 16.52 -1.64 -6.49
CA PRO A 163 16.17 -3.05 -6.49
C PRO A 163 15.28 -3.38 -5.27
N ILE A 164 14.61 -4.52 -5.33
CA ILE A 164 14.11 -5.21 -4.13
C ILE A 164 15.09 -6.33 -3.77
N TYR A 165 14.90 -7.01 -2.64
CA TYR A 165 15.84 -8.03 -2.19
C TYR A 165 15.14 -9.33 -1.79
N LEU A 166 15.62 -10.45 -2.33
CA LEU A 166 15.14 -11.81 -2.11
C LEU A 166 15.86 -12.45 -0.92
N LEU A 167 15.10 -13.11 -0.05
CA LEU A 167 15.66 -13.89 1.06
C LEU A 167 14.72 -15.04 1.45
N GLY A 168 15.19 -15.88 2.37
CA GLY A 168 14.47 -17.01 2.96
C GLY A 168 15.31 -18.28 2.96
N ASP A 169 14.88 -19.31 3.70
CA ASP A 169 15.63 -20.57 3.85
C ASP A 169 15.89 -21.30 2.54
N ALA A 170 15.10 -21.03 1.50
CA ALA A 170 15.30 -21.59 0.17
C ALA A 170 16.41 -20.88 -0.63
N THR A 171 16.98 -19.81 -0.08
CA THR A 171 17.96 -18.93 -0.75
C THR A 171 19.30 -18.95 -0.01
N VAL A 172 20.37 -18.50 -0.66
CA VAL A 172 21.69 -18.37 -0.02
C VAL A 172 21.72 -17.39 1.16
N ALA A 173 20.76 -16.46 1.22
CA ALA A 173 20.67 -15.48 2.29
C ALA A 173 20.08 -16.07 3.58
N GLY A 174 19.31 -17.16 3.50
CA GLY A 174 18.44 -17.57 4.60
C GLY A 174 17.52 -16.43 5.04
N TRP A 175 17.12 -16.40 6.30
CA TRP A 175 16.40 -15.26 6.90
C TRP A 175 17.32 -14.14 7.42
N ASP A 176 18.54 -14.01 6.88
CA ASP A 176 19.46 -12.91 7.21
C ASP A 176 19.20 -11.73 6.27
N ASN A 177 18.42 -10.75 6.73
CA ASN A 177 18.02 -9.59 5.94
C ASN A 177 19.19 -8.64 5.60
N THR A 178 20.37 -8.82 6.19
CA THR A 178 21.58 -8.08 5.84
C THR A 178 22.33 -8.69 4.65
N LYS A 179 21.95 -9.91 4.24
CA LYS A 179 22.55 -10.68 3.14
C LYS A 179 21.54 -11.02 2.04
N ALA A 180 20.38 -10.38 2.05
CA ALA A 180 19.36 -10.60 1.03
C ALA A 180 19.93 -10.32 -0.37
N VAL A 181 19.49 -11.12 -1.33
CA VAL A 181 20.00 -11.12 -2.71
C VAL A 181 19.28 -10.04 -3.50
N GLU A 182 20.02 -9.18 -4.18
CA GLU A 182 19.45 -8.13 -5.03
C GLU A 182 18.60 -8.73 -6.16
N VAL A 183 17.39 -8.20 -6.31
CA VAL A 183 16.48 -8.45 -7.42
C VAL A 183 16.34 -7.13 -8.18
N PRO A 184 17.11 -6.94 -9.27
CA PRO A 184 17.09 -5.70 -10.01
C PRO A 184 15.74 -5.48 -10.69
N HIS A 185 15.43 -4.20 -10.92
CA HIS A 185 14.34 -3.82 -11.81
C HIS A 185 14.59 -4.40 -13.21
N HIS A 186 13.52 -4.87 -13.84
CA HIS A 186 13.56 -5.49 -15.16
C HIS A 186 12.88 -4.60 -16.21
N SER A 187 11.59 -4.30 -16.02
CA SER A 187 10.81 -3.44 -16.92
C SER A 187 9.49 -3.03 -16.27
N GLY A 188 8.98 -1.82 -16.51
CA GLY A 188 7.74 -1.33 -15.91
C GLY A 188 7.68 -1.52 -14.39
N SER A 189 6.71 -2.28 -13.89
CA SER A 189 6.57 -2.63 -12.47
C SER A 189 7.25 -3.94 -12.06
N THR A 190 8.05 -4.54 -12.94
CA THR A 190 8.61 -5.88 -12.75
C THR A 190 10.08 -5.85 -12.31
N PHE A 191 10.41 -6.72 -11.37
CA PHE A 191 11.75 -7.04 -10.91
C PHE A 191 12.04 -8.50 -11.26
N SER A 192 13.28 -8.82 -11.67
CA SER A 192 13.62 -10.19 -12.02
C SER A 192 15.06 -10.55 -11.67
N VAL A 193 15.25 -11.77 -11.16
CA VAL A 193 16.56 -12.33 -10.86
C VAL A 193 16.60 -13.82 -11.21
N ILE A 194 17.77 -14.31 -11.60
CA ILE A 194 18.05 -15.74 -11.73
C ILE A 194 18.92 -16.15 -10.54
N GLN A 195 18.46 -17.11 -9.73
CA GLN A 195 19.14 -17.57 -8.52
C GLN A 195 19.01 -19.08 -8.31
N PRO A 196 20.00 -19.73 -7.68
CA PRO A 196 19.83 -21.07 -7.12
C PRO A 196 18.81 -21.02 -5.97
N ILE A 197 17.81 -21.91 -6.03
CA ILE A 197 16.80 -22.09 -5.00
C ILE A 197 16.78 -23.55 -4.56
N SER A 198 16.81 -23.76 -3.25
CA SER A 198 16.67 -25.09 -2.65
C SER A 198 15.22 -25.55 -2.63
N SER A 199 14.99 -26.86 -2.71
CA SER A 199 13.67 -27.50 -2.74
C SER A 199 12.92 -27.45 -1.41
N SER A 200 13.51 -26.83 -0.40
CA SER A 200 13.03 -26.83 0.97
C SER A 200 13.02 -25.41 1.52
N GLY A 201 12.01 -25.10 2.33
CA GLY A 201 11.86 -23.80 2.96
C GLY A 201 10.91 -22.91 2.18
N SER A 202 11.17 -21.60 2.27
CA SER A 202 10.33 -20.58 1.67
C SER A 202 11.14 -19.30 1.44
N LEU A 203 10.54 -18.35 0.74
CA LEU A 203 11.16 -17.09 0.35
C LEU A 203 10.22 -15.90 0.49
N LYS A 204 10.80 -14.72 0.62
CA LYS A 204 10.13 -13.41 0.69
C LYS A 204 11.00 -12.34 0.01
N PHE A 205 10.42 -11.15 -0.15
CA PHE A 205 11.13 -9.97 -0.63
C PHE A 205 11.08 -8.84 0.40
N ILE A 206 12.15 -8.06 0.50
CA ILE A 206 12.22 -6.82 1.30
C ILE A 206 12.62 -5.66 0.38
N ALA A 207 12.19 -4.44 0.72
CA ALA A 207 12.55 -3.25 -0.04
C ALA A 207 13.95 -2.74 0.30
N ASP A 208 14.41 -2.95 1.54
CA ASP A 208 15.66 -2.38 2.06
C ASP A 208 16.49 -3.44 2.79
N ILE A 209 17.79 -3.53 2.47
CA ILE A 209 18.73 -4.39 3.19
C ILE A 209 18.74 -4.03 4.68
N GLY A 210 18.61 -5.06 5.53
CA GLY A 210 18.60 -4.92 6.98
C GLY A 210 17.25 -4.54 7.59
N SER A 211 16.20 -4.28 6.79
CA SER A 211 14.84 -4.00 7.26
C SER A 211 13.88 -5.15 6.94
N TRP A 212 12.90 -5.37 7.82
CA TRP A 212 11.79 -6.32 7.59
C TRP A 212 10.55 -5.67 7.01
N VAL A 213 10.51 -4.34 6.94
CA VAL A 213 9.45 -3.58 6.27
C VAL A 213 10.05 -2.40 5.50
N PRO A 214 9.54 -2.06 4.30
CA PRO A 214 8.48 -2.78 3.60
C PRO A 214 8.91 -4.17 3.08
N GLN A 215 7.97 -5.12 3.03
CA GLN A 215 8.21 -6.49 2.55
C GLN A 215 7.05 -7.05 1.75
N TRP A 216 7.32 -8.11 0.98
CA TRP A 216 6.32 -8.90 0.26
C TRP A 216 6.46 -10.38 0.57
N GLY A 217 5.31 -11.00 0.81
CA GLY A 217 5.13 -12.45 0.82
C GLY A 217 3.99 -12.85 -0.12
N THR A 218 3.28 -13.91 0.22
CA THR A 218 2.11 -14.40 -0.50
C THR A 218 0.90 -14.55 0.43
N ASN A 219 -0.28 -14.77 -0.16
CA ASN A 219 -1.47 -15.22 0.54
C ASN A 219 -1.53 -16.76 0.65
N ALA A 220 -2.57 -17.27 1.30
CA ALA A 220 -2.79 -18.70 1.54
C ALA A 220 -2.95 -19.56 0.26
N ASN A 221 -3.17 -18.94 -0.90
CA ASN A 221 -3.32 -19.63 -2.19
C ASN A 221 -2.04 -19.60 -3.04
N GLY A 222 -0.97 -18.95 -2.55
CA GLY A 222 0.31 -18.92 -3.22
C GLY A 222 0.91 -20.30 -3.40
N THR A 223 1.43 -20.56 -4.60
CA THR A 223 2.20 -21.78 -4.90
C THR A 223 3.66 -21.43 -5.06
N TRP A 224 4.53 -22.42 -5.18
CA TRP A 224 5.92 -22.14 -5.51
C TRP A 224 6.08 -21.50 -6.89
N GLU A 225 5.21 -21.81 -7.85
CA GLU A 225 5.34 -21.39 -9.25
C GLU A 225 4.79 -19.98 -9.48
N ASN A 226 3.69 -19.62 -8.82
CA ASN A 226 3.06 -18.30 -8.94
C ASN A 226 2.04 -18.04 -7.81
N GLY A 227 1.69 -16.76 -7.65
CA GLY A 227 0.65 -16.34 -6.73
C GLY A 227 0.51 -14.83 -6.61
N THR A 228 -0.39 -14.42 -5.72
CA THR A 228 -0.58 -13.01 -5.35
C THR A 228 0.44 -12.59 -4.31
N LEU A 229 1.13 -11.48 -4.55
CA LEU A 229 1.95 -10.82 -3.56
C LEU A 229 1.08 -10.15 -2.49
N VAL A 230 1.49 -10.25 -1.24
CA VAL A 230 0.90 -9.49 -0.14
C VAL A 230 1.96 -8.55 0.40
N TYR A 231 1.71 -7.25 0.26
CA TYR A 231 2.59 -6.18 0.72
C TYR A 231 2.34 -5.85 2.19
N ARG A 232 3.43 -5.65 2.93
CA ARG A 232 3.45 -5.16 4.32
C ARG A 232 4.26 -3.88 4.34
N ALA A 233 3.62 -2.75 4.61
CA ALA A 233 4.27 -1.45 4.53
C ALA A 233 5.04 -1.11 5.81
N ILE A 234 4.47 -1.43 6.97
CA ILE A 234 4.99 -1.07 8.29
C ILE A 234 4.88 -2.23 9.29
N GLU A 235 5.58 -2.10 10.43
CA GLU A 235 5.66 -3.17 11.42
C GLU A 235 4.31 -3.55 12.04
N SER A 236 3.36 -2.62 12.13
CA SER A 236 2.03 -2.91 12.68
C SER A 236 1.13 -3.68 11.72
N ASP A 237 1.47 -3.73 10.42
CA ASP A 237 0.69 -4.46 9.43
C ASP A 237 0.87 -5.97 9.63
N PRO A 238 -0.17 -6.79 9.39
CA PRO A 238 -0.07 -8.24 9.47
C PRO A 238 1.06 -8.79 8.59
N ASP A 239 1.82 -9.74 9.13
CA ASP A 239 2.92 -10.36 8.41
C ASP A 239 2.39 -11.31 7.31
N PRO A 240 2.74 -11.12 6.03
CA PRO A 240 2.32 -12.03 4.96
C PRO A 240 2.97 -13.41 5.10
N SER A 241 2.30 -14.43 4.56
CA SER A 241 2.90 -15.77 4.48
C SER A 241 4.11 -15.77 3.55
N ALA A 242 5.11 -16.62 3.81
CA ALA A 242 6.24 -16.77 2.89
C ALA A 242 5.83 -17.57 1.65
N ILE A 243 6.49 -17.32 0.51
CA ILE A 243 6.28 -18.05 -0.75
C ILE A 243 6.93 -19.43 -0.61
N PRO A 244 6.20 -20.54 -0.85
CA PRO A 244 6.77 -21.88 -0.76
C PRO A 244 7.94 -22.09 -1.74
N ALA A 245 8.96 -22.83 -1.33
CA ALA A 245 10.03 -23.22 -2.24
C ALA A 245 9.54 -24.17 -3.35
N PRO A 246 10.19 -24.16 -4.53
CA PRO A 246 9.98 -25.16 -5.58
C PRO A 246 10.20 -26.61 -5.12
N PRO A 247 9.69 -27.63 -5.83
CA PRO A 247 9.77 -29.02 -5.39
C PRO A 247 11.14 -29.68 -5.62
N GLN A 248 12.09 -28.99 -6.28
CA GLN A 248 13.43 -29.49 -6.55
C GLN A 248 14.48 -28.37 -6.46
N ASP A 249 15.71 -28.74 -6.09
CA ASP A 249 16.85 -27.83 -6.15
C ASP A 249 17.10 -27.44 -7.61
N GLY A 250 17.49 -26.20 -7.85
CA GLY A 250 17.84 -25.78 -9.20
C GLY A 250 18.04 -24.28 -9.34
N ILE A 251 18.31 -23.85 -10.56
CA ILE A 251 18.35 -22.45 -10.94
C ILE A 251 16.95 -22.04 -11.39
N TYR A 252 16.43 -20.96 -10.81
CA TYR A 252 15.11 -20.43 -11.14
C TYR A 252 15.19 -18.98 -11.54
N GLN A 253 14.38 -18.60 -12.53
CA GLN A 253 14.05 -17.19 -12.78
C GLN A 253 12.86 -16.82 -11.88
N ILE A 254 13.05 -15.78 -11.07
CA ILE A 254 12.03 -15.22 -10.19
C ILE A 254 11.64 -13.86 -10.75
N THR A 255 10.34 -13.62 -10.90
CA THR A 255 9.78 -12.35 -11.37
C THR A 255 8.74 -11.86 -10.38
N VAL A 256 8.81 -10.57 -10.04
CA VAL A 256 7.95 -9.90 -9.06
C VAL A 256 7.36 -8.66 -9.73
N ASP A 257 6.04 -8.56 -9.77
CA ASP A 257 5.32 -7.38 -10.27
C ASP A 257 4.67 -6.65 -9.09
N THR A 258 5.27 -5.54 -8.68
CA THR A 258 4.84 -4.79 -7.49
C THR A 258 3.63 -3.90 -7.72
N LEU A 259 3.19 -3.74 -8.98
CA LEU A 259 1.96 -3.00 -9.32
C LEU A 259 0.78 -3.95 -9.42
N ASN A 260 0.92 -5.04 -10.19
CA ASN A 260 -0.14 -6.03 -10.34
C ASN A 260 -0.22 -7.01 -9.16
N MET A 261 0.74 -6.94 -8.23
CA MET A 261 0.81 -7.76 -7.02
C MET A 261 0.88 -9.25 -7.33
N LEU A 262 1.78 -9.63 -8.23
CA LEU A 262 1.97 -11.01 -8.69
C LEU A 262 3.43 -11.42 -8.64
N TYR A 263 3.69 -12.71 -8.41
CA TYR A 263 5.01 -13.30 -8.64
C TYR A 263 4.91 -14.54 -9.54
N ASN A 264 6.03 -14.85 -10.20
CA ASN A 264 6.24 -16.07 -10.94
C ASN A 264 7.66 -16.60 -10.68
N ILE A 265 7.78 -17.92 -10.53
CA ILE A 265 9.05 -18.63 -10.37
C ILE A 265 9.08 -19.75 -11.41
N SER A 266 10.06 -19.68 -12.32
CA SER A 266 10.20 -20.61 -13.45
C SER A 266 11.54 -21.36 -13.36
N PHE A 267 11.50 -22.69 -13.47
CA PHE A 267 12.70 -23.52 -13.46
C PHE A 267 13.53 -23.31 -14.73
N MET A 268 14.85 -23.20 -14.56
CA MET A 268 15.81 -22.99 -15.65
C MET A 268 16.72 -24.20 -15.83
N GLU A 269 17.42 -24.64 -14.77
CA GLU A 269 18.46 -25.68 -14.79
C GLU A 269 18.53 -26.51 -13.51
#